data_AF-A0A973EY29-F1
#
_entry.id   AF-A0A973EY29-F1
#
_cell.length_a   1.000
_cell.length_b   1.000
_cell.length_c   1.000
_cell.angle_alpha   90.00
_cell.angle_beta   90.00
_cell.angle_gamma   90.00
#
_symmetry.space_group_name_H-M   'P 1'
#
loop_
_entity.id
_entity.type
_entity.pdbx_description
1 polymer ?
#
loop_
_entity_poly.entity_id
_entity_poly.type
_entity_poly.pdbx_seq_one_letter_code
_entity_poly.pdbx_strand_id
1 'polypeptide(L)'
;MGCVNLKVERCHLWGPGEYAHKIQNRNNMLSAFVHFSPIDQKPQLKSGNWYIKDITVNNVDNFFIYNFKDGLWQTGQPFTSVRFENIKAEGILKAFYIYGDTARLFKMIVNNSYFSHRKTSSANYNKFEGSVFRSREFFYAENFDSIFIDKVTLKEYSNTALASFVSGNNLTISRFSSGSRLDVQPYIFSKIVNVNIRE
;
A
#
# COMPACT_ATOMS: atom_id res chain seq x y z
N MET A 1 13.03 9.22 13.73
CA MET A 1 11.77 9.98 13.60
C MET A 1 10.61 9.03 13.27
N GLY A 2 9.38 9.41 13.64
CA GLY A 2 8.13 8.76 13.24
C GLY A 2 7.05 9.84 13.18
N CYS A 3 5.92 9.58 12.53
CA CYS A 3 4.85 10.57 12.35
C CYS A 3 3.55 10.07 12.97
N VAL A 4 3.05 10.79 13.97
CA VAL A 4 1.79 10.47 14.66
C VAL A 4 0.75 11.53 14.29
N ASN A 5 -0.51 11.13 14.11
CA ASN A 5 -1.63 12.02 13.82
C ASN A 5 -1.52 12.78 12.49
N LEU A 6 -0.92 12.16 11.45
CA LEU A 6 -0.92 12.75 10.12
C LEU A 6 -2.36 12.84 9.59
N LYS A 7 -2.72 14.02 9.07
CA LYS A 7 -4.00 14.25 8.41
C LYS A 7 -3.76 14.84 7.02
N VAL A 8 -4.31 14.20 5.99
CA VAL A 8 -4.24 14.65 4.60
C VAL A 8 -5.63 14.62 4.01
N GLU A 9 -6.11 15.76 3.51
CA GLU A 9 -7.46 15.87 2.98
C GLU A 9 -7.53 16.74 1.73
N ARG A 10 -8.45 16.42 0.81
CA ARG A 10 -8.88 17.31 -0.28
C ARG A 10 -7.70 17.81 -1.12
N CYS A 11 -6.82 16.90 -1.52
CA CYS A 11 -5.67 17.23 -2.34
C CYS A 11 -5.52 16.28 -3.53
N HIS A 12 -4.68 16.72 -4.47
CA HIS A 12 -4.29 15.94 -5.63
C HIS A 12 -2.78 15.74 -5.56
N LEU A 13 -2.36 14.47 -5.59
CA LEU A 13 -0.95 14.08 -5.67
C LEU A 13 -0.70 13.49 -7.06
N TRP A 14 0.32 13.95 -7.77
CA TRP A 14 0.60 13.44 -9.10
C TRP A 14 2.09 13.29 -9.41
N GLY A 15 2.38 12.33 -10.29
CA GLY A 15 3.66 12.19 -10.96
C GLY A 15 3.49 12.06 -12.47
N PRO A 16 4.58 11.96 -13.24
CA PRO A 16 5.95 12.24 -12.81
C PRO A 16 6.16 13.72 -12.47
N GLY A 17 7.24 14.04 -11.76
CA GLY A 17 7.68 15.41 -11.56
C GLY A 17 8.18 16.05 -12.86
N GLU A 18 8.04 17.36 -12.95
CA GLU A 18 8.49 18.16 -14.10
C GLU A 18 9.99 17.99 -14.36
N TYR A 19 10.79 17.90 -13.30
CA TYR A 19 12.25 17.78 -13.36
C TYR A 19 12.74 16.42 -12.87
N ALA A 20 13.79 15.92 -13.52
CA ALA A 20 14.45 14.68 -13.12
C ALA A 20 15.15 14.83 -11.76
N HIS A 21 15.12 13.76 -10.96
CA HIS A 21 15.91 13.66 -9.74
C HIS A 21 17.40 13.73 -10.07
N LYS A 22 18.13 14.71 -9.54
CA LYS A 22 19.53 15.00 -9.92
C LYS A 22 20.50 13.80 -9.81
N ILE A 23 20.31 12.96 -8.79
CA ILE A 23 21.22 11.82 -8.54
C ILE A 23 20.75 10.55 -9.28
N GLN A 24 19.44 10.39 -9.49
CA GLN A 24 18.85 9.13 -9.96
C GLN A 24 18.41 9.22 -11.43
N ASN A 25 18.45 10.43 -12.01
CA ASN A 25 18.05 10.77 -13.37
C ASN A 25 16.68 10.19 -13.79
N ARG A 26 15.71 10.26 -12.88
CA ARG A 26 14.35 9.73 -13.06
C ARG A 26 13.31 10.77 -12.65
N ASN A 27 12.15 10.78 -13.30
CA ASN A 27 11.09 11.77 -13.04
C ASN A 27 9.90 11.17 -12.26
N ASN A 28 9.82 9.86 -12.10
CA ASN A 28 8.72 9.20 -11.43
C ASN A 28 8.62 9.59 -9.95
N MET A 29 7.39 9.79 -9.46
CA MET A 29 7.11 9.85 -8.03
C MET A 29 7.05 8.42 -7.48
N LEU A 30 7.98 8.04 -6.60
CA LEU A 30 8.07 6.66 -6.12
C LEU A 30 6.87 6.24 -5.29
N SER A 31 6.41 7.09 -4.38
CA SER A 31 5.24 6.78 -3.59
C SER A 31 4.51 8.02 -3.13
N ALA A 32 3.17 7.95 -3.09
CA ALA A 32 2.34 8.98 -2.46
C ALA A 32 2.51 8.99 -0.93
N PHE A 33 2.60 7.81 -0.31
CA PHE A 33 2.74 7.66 1.13
C PHE A 33 3.73 6.56 1.46
N VAL A 34 4.80 6.92 2.18
CA VAL A 34 5.82 5.98 2.65
C VAL A 34 6.06 6.19 4.15
N HIS A 35 6.13 5.09 4.90
CA HIS A 35 6.60 5.16 6.29
C HIS A 35 8.08 5.46 6.32
N PHE A 36 8.49 6.49 7.05
CA PHE A 36 9.90 6.85 7.21
C PHE A 36 10.29 6.81 8.69
N SER A 37 11.09 5.81 9.04
CA SER A 37 11.61 5.57 10.38
C SER A 37 12.92 4.79 10.28
N PRO A 38 14.02 5.40 9.80
CA PRO A 38 15.30 4.71 9.62
C PRO A 38 15.96 4.40 10.97
N ILE A 39 16.51 3.19 11.13
CA ILE A 39 16.98 2.65 12.42
C ILE A 39 18.22 3.38 12.98
N ASP A 40 19.11 3.83 12.10
CA ASP A 40 20.32 4.60 12.41
C ASP A 40 20.01 5.95 13.08
N GLN A 41 18.83 6.51 12.80
CA GLN A 41 18.31 7.73 13.44
C GLN A 41 17.66 7.47 14.81
N LYS A 42 17.76 6.25 15.35
CA LYS A 42 17.24 5.83 16.67
C LYS A 42 15.83 6.38 16.98
N PRO A 43 14.83 6.15 16.09
CA PRO A 43 13.48 6.66 16.26
C PRO A 43 12.87 6.20 17.59
N GLN A 44 12.34 7.15 18.35
CA GLN A 44 11.62 6.87 19.60
C GLN A 44 10.10 6.80 19.40
N LEU A 45 9.58 7.51 18.38
CA LEU A 45 8.15 7.58 18.08
C LEU A 45 7.79 6.57 16.99
N LYS A 46 6.72 5.80 17.24
CA LYS A 46 6.05 4.97 16.23
C LYS A 46 5.21 5.86 15.33
N SER A 47 5.17 5.58 14.03
CA SER A 47 4.18 6.22 13.15
C SER A 47 2.80 5.61 13.40
N GLY A 48 1.74 6.40 13.29
CA GLY A 48 0.40 5.91 13.63
C GLY A 48 -0.68 6.97 13.60
N ASN A 49 -1.93 6.50 13.61
CA ASN A 49 -3.13 7.33 13.58
C ASN A 49 -3.17 8.28 12.38
N TRP A 50 -2.81 7.77 11.19
CA TRP A 50 -2.89 8.55 9.96
C TRP A 50 -4.32 8.51 9.41
N TYR A 51 -4.82 9.66 8.96
CA TYR A 51 -6.09 9.76 8.27
C TYR A 51 -5.93 10.50 6.95
N ILE A 52 -6.17 9.78 5.85
CA ILE A 52 -6.06 10.27 4.48
C ILE A 52 -7.45 10.16 3.85
N LYS A 53 -8.01 11.30 3.41
CA LYS A 53 -9.39 11.37 2.95
C LYS A 53 -9.59 12.28 1.74
N ASP A 54 -10.49 11.92 0.84
CA ASP A 54 -10.96 12.79 -0.26
C ASP A 54 -9.79 13.25 -1.14
N ILE A 55 -8.91 12.32 -1.52
CA ILE A 55 -7.75 12.64 -2.35
C ILE A 55 -7.78 11.91 -3.68
N THR A 56 -7.16 12.56 -4.66
CA THR A 56 -6.85 11.95 -5.95
C THR A 56 -5.35 11.73 -6.05
N VAL A 57 -4.94 10.58 -6.59
CA VAL A 57 -3.53 10.26 -6.84
C VAL A 57 -3.36 9.79 -8.28
N ASN A 58 -2.51 10.44 -9.06
CA ASN A 58 -2.31 10.08 -10.47
C ASN A 58 -0.84 9.76 -10.79
N ASN A 59 -0.62 8.66 -11.52
CA ASN A 59 0.67 8.33 -12.13
C ASN A 59 1.86 8.31 -11.16
N VAL A 60 1.62 7.96 -9.90
CA VAL A 60 2.66 7.63 -8.92
C VAL A 60 2.99 6.15 -9.02
N ASP A 61 4.17 5.71 -8.62
CA ASP A 61 4.51 4.29 -8.71
C ASP A 61 3.81 3.49 -7.61
N ASN A 62 3.85 3.94 -6.36
CA ASN A 62 3.24 3.23 -5.25
C ASN A 62 2.28 4.14 -4.46
N PHE A 63 1.05 3.73 -4.22
CA PHE A 63 0.16 4.55 -3.38
C PHE A 63 0.61 4.53 -1.92
N PHE A 64 0.70 3.35 -1.29
CA PHE A 64 1.15 3.22 0.11
C PHE A 64 2.20 2.12 0.30
N ILE A 65 3.34 2.48 0.88
CA ILE A 65 4.44 1.55 1.21
C ILE A 65 4.73 1.56 2.71
N TYR A 66 4.68 0.37 3.31
CA TYR A 66 5.20 0.07 4.63
C TYR A 66 5.99 -1.24 4.58
N ASN A 67 7.32 -1.18 4.71
CA ASN A 67 8.21 -2.34 4.69
C ASN A 67 9.12 -2.34 5.92
N PHE A 68 8.60 -2.73 7.08
CA PHE A 68 9.34 -2.71 8.34
C PHE A 68 10.48 -3.71 8.40
N LYS A 69 10.37 -4.86 7.72
CA LYS A 69 11.35 -5.94 7.86
C LYS A 69 12.60 -5.73 7.03
N ASP A 70 12.41 -5.38 5.75
CA ASP A 70 13.49 -5.31 4.77
C ASP A 70 13.62 -3.90 4.14
N GLY A 71 12.85 -2.91 4.62
CA GLY A 71 12.82 -1.57 4.04
C GLY A 71 13.94 -0.67 4.57
N LEU A 72 14.81 -0.21 3.67
CA LEU A 72 16.01 0.58 3.97
C LEU A 72 15.79 1.70 5.01
N TRP A 73 14.68 2.44 4.94
CA TRP A 73 14.40 3.58 5.81
C TRP A 73 13.15 3.43 6.68
N GLN A 74 12.70 2.21 6.94
CA GLN A 74 11.40 1.96 7.58
C GLN A 74 11.48 1.05 8.81
N THR A 75 12.68 0.60 9.17
CA THR A 75 12.94 -0.52 10.10
C THR A 75 13.13 -0.13 11.57
N GLY A 76 13.18 1.17 11.89
CA GLY A 76 13.51 1.64 13.24
C GLY A 76 12.36 1.60 14.25
N GLN A 77 11.13 1.93 13.83
CA GLN A 77 9.91 1.82 14.63
C GLN A 77 8.75 1.37 13.73
N PRO A 78 7.87 0.48 14.20
CA PRO A 78 6.76 -0.03 13.40
C PRO A 78 5.67 1.04 13.19
N PHE A 79 4.97 0.93 12.07
CA PHE A 79 3.78 1.74 11.79
C PHE A 79 2.55 1.03 12.35
N THR A 80 1.78 1.72 13.20
CA THR A 80 0.62 1.15 13.89
C THR A 80 -0.70 1.27 13.15
N SER A 81 -1.06 2.42 12.56
CA SER A 81 -2.43 2.56 12.01
C SER A 81 -2.61 3.65 10.96
N VAL A 82 -3.39 3.32 9.92
CA VAL A 82 -3.81 4.25 8.87
C VAL A 82 -5.25 4.00 8.42
N ARG A 83 -5.98 5.07 8.14
CA ARG A 83 -7.31 5.05 7.52
C ARG A 83 -7.28 5.81 6.20
N PHE A 84 -7.78 5.15 5.16
CA PHE A 84 -7.99 5.69 3.82
C PHE A 84 -9.48 5.74 3.52
N GLU A 85 -10.00 6.88 3.10
CA GLU A 85 -11.42 7.06 2.81
C GLU A 85 -11.60 7.96 1.58
N ASN A 86 -12.48 7.57 0.65
CA ASN A 86 -12.73 8.35 -0.57
C ASN A 86 -11.46 8.61 -1.39
N ILE A 87 -10.66 7.57 -1.61
CA ILE A 87 -9.43 7.67 -2.40
C ILE A 87 -9.73 7.34 -3.86
N LYS A 88 -9.24 8.15 -4.79
CA LYS A 88 -9.16 7.80 -6.21
C LYS A 88 -7.71 7.78 -6.67
N ALA A 89 -7.12 6.60 -6.82
CA ALA A 89 -5.74 6.44 -7.28
C ALA A 89 -5.69 5.77 -8.67
N GLU A 90 -5.12 6.45 -9.67
CA GLU A 90 -5.14 5.96 -11.05
C GLU A 90 -3.76 6.00 -11.70
N GLY A 91 -3.50 4.99 -12.53
CA GLY A 91 -2.21 4.88 -13.22
C GLY A 91 -1.06 4.57 -12.27
N ILE A 92 -1.31 3.80 -11.20
CA ILE A 92 -0.30 3.42 -10.21
C ILE A 92 0.24 2.01 -10.43
N LEU A 93 1.40 1.64 -9.87
CA LEU A 93 2.00 0.30 -10.05
C LEU A 93 1.72 -0.63 -8.87
N LYS A 94 1.69 -0.11 -7.64
CA LYS A 94 1.14 -0.82 -6.48
C LYS A 94 0.18 0.07 -5.70
N ALA A 95 -0.97 -0.50 -5.31
CA ALA A 95 -1.87 0.15 -4.37
C ALA A 95 -1.28 0.09 -2.95
N PHE A 96 -0.94 -1.12 -2.49
CA PHE A 96 -0.43 -1.32 -1.14
C PHE A 96 0.70 -2.34 -1.13
N TYR A 97 1.78 -2.00 -0.43
CA TYR A 97 2.79 -2.98 -0.02
C TYR A 97 2.99 -2.86 1.48
N ILE A 98 2.51 -3.86 2.21
CA ILE A 98 2.55 -3.91 3.66
C ILE A 98 3.40 -5.13 4.05
N TYR A 99 4.55 -4.87 4.66
CA TYR A 99 5.35 -5.87 5.34
C TYR A 99 5.64 -5.40 6.76
N GLY A 100 4.76 -5.80 7.68
CA GLY A 100 4.79 -5.37 9.06
C GLY A 100 5.79 -6.12 9.94
N ASP A 101 5.83 -5.68 11.19
CA ASP A 101 6.64 -6.26 12.25
C ASP A 101 6.05 -7.58 12.78
N THR A 102 6.88 -8.43 13.39
CA THR A 102 6.45 -9.74 13.87
C THR A 102 5.48 -9.69 15.04
N ALA A 103 5.41 -8.56 15.78
CA ALA A 103 4.38 -8.34 16.80
C ALA A 103 3.04 -7.92 16.18
N ARG A 104 2.97 -7.76 14.85
CA ARG A 104 1.78 -7.47 14.07
C ARG A 104 1.07 -6.23 14.59
N LEU A 105 1.73 -5.08 14.64
CA LEU A 105 1.11 -3.86 15.19
C LEU A 105 0.27 -3.08 14.18
N PHE A 106 0.42 -3.37 12.88
CA PHE A 106 -0.18 -2.58 11.81
C PHE A 106 -1.67 -2.83 11.61
N LYS A 107 -2.44 -1.74 11.57
CA LYS A 107 -3.88 -1.71 11.32
C LYS A 107 -4.18 -0.82 10.11
N MET A 108 -5.05 -1.29 9.22
CA MET A 108 -5.50 -0.49 8.08
C MET A 108 -7.00 -0.57 7.88
N ILE A 109 -7.60 0.57 7.55
CA ILE A 109 -8.97 0.69 7.07
C ILE A 109 -8.92 1.35 5.69
N VAL A 110 -9.54 0.74 4.69
CA VAL A 110 -9.75 1.33 3.36
C VAL A 110 -11.24 1.31 3.07
N ASN A 111 -11.84 2.49 2.87
CA ASN A 111 -13.27 2.61 2.62
C ASN A 111 -13.56 3.45 1.37
N ASN A 112 -14.58 3.06 0.60
CA ASN A 112 -15.13 3.82 -0.52
C ASN A 112 -14.04 4.34 -1.46
N SER A 113 -13.21 3.45 -1.99
CA SER A 113 -11.97 3.84 -2.67
C SER A 113 -11.73 3.05 -3.96
N TYR A 114 -11.09 3.68 -4.93
CA TYR A 114 -10.80 3.12 -6.24
C TYR A 114 -9.30 3.21 -6.52
N PHE A 115 -8.70 2.09 -6.92
CA PHE A 115 -7.29 2.01 -7.30
C PHE A 115 -7.17 1.31 -8.66
N SER A 116 -6.41 1.91 -9.59
CA SER A 116 -6.18 1.31 -10.90
C SER A 116 -4.71 1.27 -11.31
N HIS A 117 -4.31 0.11 -11.81
CA HIS A 117 -2.96 -0.15 -12.27
C HIS A 117 -2.65 0.62 -13.56
N ARG A 118 -1.41 1.11 -13.68
CA ARG A 118 -0.89 1.78 -14.88
C ARG A 118 -0.85 0.78 -16.03
N LYS A 119 -1.35 1.16 -17.20
CA LYS A 119 -1.19 0.33 -18.41
C LYS A 119 0.25 0.45 -18.90
N THR A 120 1.13 -0.45 -18.46
CA THR A 120 2.52 -0.52 -18.95
C THR A 120 2.91 -1.96 -19.27
N SER A 121 3.78 -2.11 -20.27
CA SER A 121 4.41 -3.39 -20.63
C SER A 121 5.53 -3.70 -19.63
N SER A 122 5.23 -4.57 -18.67
CA SER A 122 6.13 -5.46 -17.94
C SER A 122 7.65 -5.19 -18.03
N ALA A 123 8.30 -4.86 -16.89
CA ALA A 123 9.64 -5.39 -16.62
C ALA A 123 10.12 -5.25 -15.16
N ASN A 124 10.01 -4.08 -14.50
CA ASN A 124 10.83 -3.84 -13.28
C ASN A 124 10.14 -3.01 -12.17
N TYR A 125 8.92 -3.37 -11.76
CA TYR A 125 8.23 -2.68 -10.64
C TYR A 125 8.38 -3.39 -9.29
N ASN A 126 9.26 -4.39 -9.23
CA ASN A 126 9.52 -5.17 -8.02
C ASN A 126 10.56 -4.53 -7.10
N LYS A 127 10.84 -3.23 -7.20
CA LYS A 127 11.83 -2.57 -6.37
C LYS A 127 11.37 -1.19 -5.87
N PHE A 128 11.78 -0.83 -4.66
CA PHE A 128 11.66 0.50 -4.08
C PHE A 128 12.97 0.84 -3.40
N GLU A 129 13.68 1.84 -3.92
CA GLU A 129 14.95 2.35 -3.33
C GLU A 129 15.97 1.22 -3.05
N GLY A 130 16.14 0.32 -4.03
CA GLY A 130 17.04 -0.84 -3.93
C GLY A 130 16.46 -2.07 -3.20
N SER A 131 15.39 -1.92 -2.41
CA SER A 131 14.68 -3.05 -1.78
C SER A 131 13.81 -3.77 -2.80
N VAL A 132 13.92 -5.10 -2.88
CA VAL A 132 13.06 -5.93 -3.74
C VAL A 132 11.73 -6.21 -3.03
N PHE A 133 10.61 -6.02 -3.72
CA PHE A 133 9.31 -6.44 -3.24
C PHE A 133 9.17 -7.95 -3.30
N ARG A 134 8.64 -8.54 -2.22
CA ARG A 134 8.41 -9.99 -2.12
C ARG A 134 7.25 -10.50 -2.97
N SER A 135 6.42 -9.59 -3.46
CA SER A 135 5.16 -9.90 -4.13
C SER A 135 4.95 -8.99 -5.34
N ARG A 136 4.31 -9.55 -6.38
CA ARG A 136 3.97 -8.85 -7.61
C ARG A 136 2.54 -8.29 -7.59
N GLU A 137 1.69 -8.84 -6.74
CA GLU A 137 0.29 -8.47 -6.57
C GLU A 137 0.12 -6.97 -6.28
N PHE A 138 -0.93 -6.38 -6.84
CA PHE A 138 -1.20 -4.95 -6.74
C PHE A 138 -1.42 -4.47 -5.30
N PHE A 139 -1.95 -5.36 -4.44
CA PHE A 139 -2.05 -5.19 -3.00
C PHE A 139 -1.40 -6.39 -2.32
N TYR A 140 -0.33 -6.15 -1.58
CA TYR A 140 0.30 -7.16 -0.73
C TYR A 140 0.26 -6.77 0.74
N ALA A 141 -0.04 -7.74 1.62
CA ALA A 141 0.07 -7.57 3.06
C ALA A 141 0.59 -8.83 3.78
N GLU A 142 1.62 -8.64 4.61
CA GLU A 142 2.19 -9.62 5.52
C GLU A 142 2.44 -8.98 6.89
N ASN A 143 2.24 -9.75 7.96
CA ASN A 143 2.43 -9.38 9.36
C ASN A 143 1.63 -8.15 9.81
N PHE A 144 0.31 -8.21 9.63
CA PHE A 144 -0.61 -7.16 10.10
C PHE A 144 -1.48 -7.61 11.28
N ASP A 145 -1.92 -6.66 12.12
CA ASP A 145 -2.97 -6.94 13.10
C ASP A 145 -4.31 -7.07 12.36
N SER A 146 -4.79 -5.98 11.76
CA SER A 146 -6.11 -5.94 11.16
C SER A 146 -6.13 -5.15 9.86
N ILE A 147 -6.76 -5.70 8.83
CA ILE A 147 -7.07 -4.98 7.60
C ILE A 147 -8.59 -5.05 7.37
N PHE A 148 -9.21 -3.89 7.23
CA PHE A 148 -10.62 -3.74 6.89
C PHE A 148 -10.76 -3.03 5.54
N ILE A 149 -11.44 -3.67 4.59
CA ILE A 149 -11.65 -3.19 3.24
C ILE A 149 -13.15 -3.16 3.00
N ASP A 150 -13.70 -2.00 2.65
CA ASP A 150 -15.13 -1.85 2.38
C ASP A 150 -15.39 -0.91 1.20
N LYS A 151 -16.24 -1.34 0.25
CA LYS A 151 -16.55 -0.57 -0.96
C LYS A 151 -15.28 -0.17 -1.71
N VAL A 152 -14.40 -1.13 -1.97
CA VAL A 152 -13.13 -0.90 -2.65
C VAL A 152 -13.11 -1.57 -4.00
N THR A 153 -12.64 -0.84 -5.00
CA THR A 153 -12.38 -1.38 -6.33
C THR A 153 -10.87 -1.40 -6.57
N LEU A 154 -10.34 -2.58 -6.94
CA LEU A 154 -9.00 -2.71 -7.51
C LEU A 154 -9.12 -3.09 -8.98
N LYS A 155 -8.47 -2.33 -9.86
CA LYS A 155 -8.47 -2.57 -11.29
C LYS A 155 -7.05 -2.81 -11.79
N GLU A 156 -6.76 -4.03 -12.18
CA GLU A 156 -5.50 -4.41 -12.83
C GLU A 156 -5.80 -5.23 -14.08
N TYR A 157 -4.87 -5.21 -15.03
CA TYR A 157 -4.96 -5.91 -16.31
C TYR A 157 -4.05 -7.15 -16.32
N SER A 158 -4.01 -7.87 -15.20
CA SER A 158 -3.22 -9.09 -15.02
C SER A 158 -4.12 -10.33 -14.99
N ASN A 159 -3.56 -11.49 -15.34
CA ASN A 159 -4.23 -12.79 -15.23
C ASN A 159 -3.92 -13.49 -13.89
N THR A 160 -3.49 -12.74 -12.88
CA THR A 160 -3.11 -13.25 -11.57
C THR A 160 -4.02 -12.65 -10.49
N ALA A 161 -3.92 -13.16 -9.26
CA ALA A 161 -4.60 -12.54 -8.13
C ALA A 161 -4.19 -11.06 -7.99
N LEU A 162 -5.17 -10.20 -7.69
CA LEU A 162 -4.96 -8.77 -7.49
C LEU A 162 -4.30 -8.48 -6.15
N ALA A 163 -4.59 -9.32 -5.16
CA ALA A 163 -4.25 -9.05 -3.78
C ALA A 163 -3.83 -10.32 -3.03
N SER A 164 -2.79 -10.20 -2.22
CA SER A 164 -2.20 -11.31 -1.46
C SER A 164 -2.06 -10.92 0.02
N PHE A 165 -2.72 -11.70 0.88
CA PHE A 165 -2.72 -11.54 2.33
C PHE A 165 -2.02 -12.75 2.98
N VAL A 166 -0.74 -12.60 3.28
CA VAL A 166 0.12 -13.72 3.67
C VAL A 166 -0.01 -14.07 5.15
N SER A 167 0.07 -13.08 6.05
CA SER A 167 -0.04 -13.33 7.49
C SER A 167 -0.67 -12.15 8.23
N GLY A 168 -1.54 -12.44 9.19
CA GLY A 168 -2.16 -11.41 10.03
C GLY A 168 -3.20 -11.96 10.99
N ASN A 169 -3.75 -11.10 11.86
CA ASN A 169 -4.75 -11.54 12.83
C ASN A 169 -6.16 -11.46 12.23
N ASN A 170 -6.57 -10.33 11.66
CA ASN A 170 -7.93 -10.09 11.20
C ASN A 170 -7.97 -9.49 9.80
N LEU A 171 -8.69 -10.13 8.89
CA LEU A 171 -8.99 -9.60 7.57
C LEU A 171 -10.50 -9.54 7.39
N THR A 172 -11.02 -8.36 7.05
CA THR A 172 -12.42 -8.19 6.67
C THR A 172 -12.51 -7.49 5.33
N ILE A 173 -13.26 -8.09 4.41
CA ILE A 173 -13.48 -7.56 3.06
C ILE A 173 -14.98 -7.52 2.82
N SER A 174 -15.51 -6.35 2.49
CA SER A 174 -16.91 -6.19 2.09
C SER A 174 -17.06 -5.35 0.83
N ARG A 175 -17.99 -5.74 -0.05
CA ARG A 175 -18.32 -4.98 -1.27
C ARG A 175 -17.09 -4.63 -2.09
N PHE A 176 -16.25 -5.62 -2.34
CA PHE A 176 -15.09 -5.44 -3.17
C PHE A 176 -15.39 -5.79 -4.63
N SER A 177 -14.81 -5.02 -5.55
CA SER A 177 -14.90 -5.31 -6.98
C SER A 177 -13.51 -5.37 -7.61
N SER A 178 -13.31 -6.40 -8.43
CA SER A 178 -12.17 -6.50 -9.34
C SER A 178 -12.55 -5.94 -10.72
N GLY A 179 -11.65 -5.16 -11.31
CA GLY A 179 -11.80 -4.72 -12.71
C GLY A 179 -11.24 -5.71 -13.74
N SER A 180 -10.82 -6.90 -13.31
CA SER A 180 -10.24 -7.99 -14.12
C SER A 180 -11.30 -9.05 -14.50
N ARG A 181 -10.97 -9.95 -15.44
CA ARG A 181 -11.87 -11.04 -15.89
C ARG A 181 -12.34 -11.89 -14.70
N LEU A 182 -13.62 -12.28 -14.73
CA LEU A 182 -14.37 -12.99 -13.68
C LEU A 182 -13.81 -14.38 -13.32
N ASP A 183 -12.85 -14.91 -14.08
CA ASP A 183 -12.43 -16.32 -13.99
C ASP A 183 -11.26 -16.56 -13.00
N VAL A 184 -10.72 -15.51 -12.37
CA VAL A 184 -9.60 -15.61 -11.41
C VAL A 184 -10.03 -15.08 -10.04
N GLN A 185 -9.82 -15.89 -9.00
CA GLN A 185 -10.03 -15.47 -7.61
C GLN A 185 -9.21 -14.19 -7.34
N PRO A 186 -9.84 -13.06 -6.96
CA PRO A 186 -9.15 -11.77 -6.87
C PRO A 186 -8.15 -11.70 -5.70
N TYR A 187 -8.18 -12.67 -4.80
CA TYR A 187 -7.39 -12.70 -3.57
C TYR A 187 -6.76 -14.06 -3.30
N ILE A 188 -5.58 -14.01 -2.70
CA ILE A 188 -4.94 -15.16 -2.07
C ILE A 188 -4.77 -14.85 -0.58
N PHE A 189 -5.09 -15.82 0.27
CA PHE A 189 -4.84 -15.75 1.70
C PHE A 189 -4.19 -17.05 2.18
N SER A 190 -3.31 -16.96 3.18
CA SER A 190 -2.63 -18.15 3.73
C SER A 190 -2.69 -18.24 5.26
N LYS A 191 -1.92 -17.43 6.00
CA LYS A 191 -1.77 -17.53 7.46
C LYS A 191 -2.50 -16.40 8.19
N ILE A 192 -3.78 -16.21 7.86
CA ILE A 192 -4.65 -15.23 8.52
C ILE A 192 -5.49 -15.94 9.59
N VAL A 193 -5.51 -15.43 10.82
CA VAL A 193 -6.24 -16.07 11.93
C VAL A 193 -7.75 -16.01 11.71
N ASN A 194 -8.28 -14.82 11.41
CA ASN A 194 -9.71 -14.60 11.15
C ASN A 194 -9.91 -13.93 9.78
N VAL A 195 -10.73 -14.53 8.92
CA VAL A 195 -11.12 -13.97 7.62
C VAL A 195 -12.64 -13.84 7.55
N ASN A 196 -13.14 -12.64 7.26
CA ASN A 196 -14.56 -12.37 7.05
C ASN A 196 -14.74 -11.71 5.68
N ILE A 197 -15.45 -12.38 4.77
CA ILE A 197 -15.75 -11.85 3.44
C ILE A 197 -17.27 -11.70 3.32
N ARG A 198 -17.72 -10.51 2.93
CA ARG A 198 -19.13 -10.19 2.66
C ARG A 198 -19.25 -9.66 1.24
N GLU A 199 -19.85 -10.45 0.38
CA GLU A 199 -20.10 -10.04 -1.02
C GLU A 199 -21.16 -8.94 -1.10
#